data_AF-A0AAW5CUD5-F1
#
_entry.id   AF-A0AAW5CUD5-F1
#
_cell.length_a   1.000
_cell.length_b   1.000
_cell.length_c   1.000
_cell.angle_alpha   90.00
_cell.angle_beta   90.00
_cell.angle_gamma   90.00
#
_symmetry.space_group_name_H-M   'P 1'
#
loop_
_entity.id
_entity.type
_entity.pdbx_description
1 polymer ?
#
loop_
_entity_poly.entity_id
_entity_poly.type
_entity_poly.pdbx_seq_one_letter_code
_entity_poly.pdbx_strand_id
1 'polypeptide(L)'
;MTLGHFIKQIRTQKGLSQPQLAEQMCVEQSYLSKLENDKSVPSNEVFRKLLTALNLSLDECMQTLSTQGKREELSQIPDIEYWYKQHQQSKQKQYKQLAILAILLVSLGVGLFWSGYKQIFFSEKLFEYESQGVLQAGEPVELYRKWHAYLVPHSKNSDREFFEQVELAMAKRLDKKTEFFSDYRGSAYTETVTDGRRHYRFQGPKFSERVENAWLQFVGLLCFSAGVMLTLVGKRLVKP
;
A
#
# COMPACT_ATOMS: atom_id res chain seq x y z
N MET A 1 -35.73 -22.13 16.53
CA MET A 1 -35.98 -22.88 17.77
C MET A 1 -35.57 -22.04 18.98
N THR A 2 -36.44 -21.91 19.97
CA THR A 2 -36.17 -21.19 21.24
C THR A 2 -35.46 -22.11 22.24
N LEU A 3 -34.93 -21.54 23.32
CA LEU A 3 -34.32 -22.32 24.41
C LEU A 3 -35.33 -23.26 25.06
N GLY A 4 -36.56 -22.82 25.30
CA GLY A 4 -37.60 -23.66 25.90
C GLY A 4 -37.96 -24.87 25.04
N HIS A 5 -38.11 -24.66 23.73
CA HIS A 5 -38.36 -25.75 22.79
C HIS A 5 -37.20 -26.76 22.74
N PHE A 6 -35.96 -26.28 22.75
CA PHE A 6 -34.77 -27.13 22.81
C PHE A 6 -34.77 -28.03 24.05
N ILE A 7 -35.02 -27.44 25.23
CA ILE A 7 -35.09 -28.17 26.50
C ILE A 7 -36.14 -29.29 26.42
N LYS A 8 -37.35 -28.95 25.96
CA LYS A 8 -38.45 -29.90 25.80
C LYS A 8 -38.10 -31.05 24.84
N GLN A 9 -37.45 -30.71 23.73
CA GLN A 9 -37.02 -31.69 22.74
C GLN A 9 -35.97 -32.67 23.29
N ILE A 10 -34.90 -32.17 23.92
CA ILE A 10 -33.87 -33.05 24.50
C ILE A 10 -34.44 -33.88 25.66
N ARG A 11 -35.24 -33.27 26.52
CA ARG A 11 -35.90 -33.99 27.62
C ARG A 11 -36.72 -35.18 27.11
N THR A 12 -37.54 -34.95 26.09
CA THR A 12 -38.39 -36.01 25.50
C THR A 12 -37.56 -37.08 24.78
N GLN A 13 -36.49 -36.70 24.08
CA GLN A 13 -35.55 -37.66 23.48
C GLN A 13 -34.88 -38.57 24.52
N LYS A 14 -34.64 -38.04 25.73
CA LYS A 14 -34.09 -38.80 26.87
C LYS A 14 -35.14 -39.59 27.66
N GLY A 15 -36.40 -39.54 27.26
CA GLY A 15 -37.49 -40.23 27.96
C GLY A 15 -37.80 -39.67 29.37
N LEU A 16 -37.34 -38.46 29.68
CA LEU A 16 -37.52 -37.84 31.00
C LEU A 16 -38.88 -37.14 31.08
N SER A 17 -39.59 -37.32 32.20
CA SER A 17 -40.76 -36.49 32.52
C SER A 17 -40.34 -35.10 33.02
N GLN A 18 -41.24 -34.12 32.99
CA GLN A 18 -40.95 -32.78 33.54
C GLN A 18 -40.57 -32.84 35.03
N PRO A 19 -41.28 -33.56 35.91
CA PRO A 19 -40.87 -33.71 37.30
C PRO A 19 -39.47 -34.32 37.46
N GLN A 20 -39.14 -35.35 36.67
CA GLN A 20 -37.82 -36.00 36.74
C GLN A 20 -36.68 -35.05 36.38
N LEU A 21 -36.82 -34.26 35.31
CA LEU A 21 -35.79 -33.29 34.94
C LEU A 21 -35.71 -32.15 35.96
N ALA A 22 -36.85 -31.69 36.50
CA ALA A 22 -36.88 -30.65 37.51
C ALA A 22 -36.17 -31.09 38.80
N GLU A 23 -36.39 -32.34 39.23
CA GLU A 23 -35.69 -32.97 40.36
C GLU A 23 -34.18 -33.06 40.12
N GLN A 24 -33.76 -33.52 38.93
CA GLN A 24 -32.33 -33.58 38.54
C GLN A 24 -31.66 -32.20 38.51
N MET A 25 -32.40 -31.16 38.12
CA MET A 25 -31.93 -29.77 38.13
C MET A 25 -32.03 -29.10 39.51
N CYS A 26 -32.63 -29.77 40.50
CA CYS A 26 -33.00 -29.22 41.81
C CYS A 26 -33.80 -27.91 41.69
N VAL A 27 -34.84 -27.89 40.86
CA VAL A 27 -35.76 -26.78 40.68
C VAL A 27 -37.21 -27.23 40.76
N GLU A 28 -38.13 -26.29 40.97
CA GLU A 28 -39.56 -26.58 40.96
C GLU A 28 -40.05 -26.99 39.56
N GLN A 29 -40.92 -28.01 39.48
CA GLN A 29 -41.54 -28.43 38.21
C GLN A 29 -42.26 -27.26 37.51
N SER A 30 -42.92 -26.41 38.29
CA SER A 30 -43.62 -25.22 37.78
C SER A 30 -42.66 -24.24 37.10
N TYR A 31 -41.41 -24.15 37.56
CA TYR A 31 -40.37 -23.33 36.97
C TYR A 31 -39.84 -23.96 35.68
N LEU A 32 -39.58 -25.28 35.64
CA LEU A 32 -39.22 -25.98 34.40
C LEU A 32 -40.29 -25.82 33.31
N SER A 33 -41.57 -25.88 33.68
CA SER A 33 -42.68 -25.64 32.75
C SER A 33 -42.67 -24.21 32.18
N LYS A 34 -42.31 -23.20 32.99
CA LYS A 34 -42.14 -21.82 32.48
C LYS A 34 -40.97 -21.69 31.52
N LEU A 35 -39.85 -22.38 31.80
CA LEU A 35 -38.68 -22.42 30.92
C LEU A 35 -39.02 -23.08 29.58
N GLU A 36 -39.65 -24.26 29.57
CA GLU A 36 -40.00 -24.99 28.35
C GLU A 36 -41.02 -24.25 27.46
N ASN A 37 -41.82 -23.36 28.04
CA ASN A 37 -42.83 -22.56 27.33
C ASN A 37 -42.37 -21.13 27.02
N ASP A 38 -41.06 -20.84 27.11
CA ASP A 38 -40.46 -19.52 26.85
C ASP A 38 -41.05 -18.38 27.69
N LYS A 39 -41.63 -18.69 28.87
CA LYS A 39 -42.21 -17.71 29.80
C LYS A 39 -41.20 -17.13 30.79
N SER A 40 -39.99 -17.69 30.83
CA SER A 40 -38.89 -17.23 31.68
C SER A 40 -37.55 -17.60 31.07
N VAL A 41 -36.53 -16.80 31.32
CA VAL A 41 -35.13 -17.10 30.98
C VAL A 41 -34.42 -17.64 32.24
N PRO A 42 -33.65 -18.73 32.15
CA PRO A 42 -32.95 -19.27 33.31
C PRO A 42 -31.78 -18.36 33.72
N SER A 43 -31.46 -18.33 35.01
CA SER A 43 -30.18 -17.75 35.46
C SER A 43 -29.00 -18.59 34.96
N ASN A 44 -27.79 -18.04 34.99
CA ASN A 44 -26.60 -18.79 34.57
C ASN A 44 -26.41 -20.10 35.35
N GLU A 45 -26.70 -20.09 36.65
CA GLU A 45 -26.60 -21.27 37.50
C GLU A 45 -27.62 -22.34 37.12
N VAL A 46 -28.88 -21.94 36.89
CA VAL A 46 -29.93 -22.87 36.43
C VAL A 46 -29.58 -23.43 35.06
N PHE A 47 -29.04 -22.61 34.17
CA PHE A 47 -28.61 -23.05 32.84
C PHE A 47 -27.46 -24.06 32.91
N ARG A 48 -26.49 -23.88 33.80
CA ARG A 48 -25.43 -24.87 34.04
C ARG A 48 -26.01 -26.18 34.60
N LYS A 49 -26.93 -26.11 35.57
CA LYS A 49 -27.62 -27.29 36.11
C LYS A 49 -28.42 -28.03 35.05
N LEU A 50 -29.09 -27.31 34.15
CA LEU A 50 -29.78 -27.86 33.00
C LEU A 50 -28.83 -28.64 32.09
N LEU A 51 -27.69 -28.05 31.71
CA LEU A 51 -26.69 -28.70 30.87
C LEU A 51 -26.16 -29.98 31.53
N THR A 52 -25.88 -29.94 32.84
CA THR A 52 -25.45 -31.11 33.62
C THR A 52 -26.53 -32.20 33.67
N ALA A 53 -27.78 -31.85 33.98
CA ALA A 53 -28.90 -32.80 34.06
C ALA A 53 -29.19 -33.43 32.69
N LEU A 54 -29.06 -32.66 31.62
CA LEU A 54 -29.19 -33.12 30.26
C LEU A 54 -27.90 -33.74 29.71
N ASN A 55 -26.82 -33.85 30.47
CA ASN A 55 -25.52 -34.36 30.03
C ASN A 55 -25.10 -33.80 28.65
N LEU A 56 -25.14 -32.48 28.51
CA LEU A 56 -24.81 -31.73 27.31
C LEU A 56 -23.70 -30.72 27.59
N SER A 57 -22.79 -30.57 26.64
CA SER A 57 -21.84 -29.46 26.64
C SER A 57 -22.47 -28.15 26.16
N LEU A 58 -21.85 -27.03 26.51
CA LEU A 58 -22.26 -25.71 26.00
C LEU A 58 -22.16 -25.66 24.47
N ASP A 59 -21.11 -26.25 23.88
CA ASP A 59 -20.91 -26.26 22.43
C ASP A 59 -22.03 -27.02 21.70
N GLU A 60 -22.41 -28.21 22.17
CA GLU A 60 -23.51 -29.01 21.58
C GLU A 60 -24.86 -28.28 21.66
N CYS A 61 -25.12 -27.64 22.80
CA CYS A 61 -26.29 -26.80 23.01
C CYS A 61 -26.31 -25.63 22.01
N MET A 62 -25.18 -24.93 21.88
CA MET A 62 -25.05 -23.76 21.03
C MET A 62 -25.06 -24.10 19.53
N GLN A 63 -24.54 -25.24 19.09
CA GLN A 63 -24.65 -25.68 17.68
C GLN A 63 -26.11 -25.83 17.24
N THR A 64 -26.95 -26.36 18.13
CA THR A 64 -28.38 -26.57 17.85
C THR A 64 -29.16 -25.25 17.93
N LEU A 65 -28.85 -24.39 18.91
CA LEU A 65 -29.54 -23.11 19.12
C LEU A 65 -29.11 -22.01 18.14
N SER A 66 -27.82 -21.92 17.77
CA SER A 66 -27.27 -20.87 16.91
C SER A 66 -27.80 -20.92 15.47
N THR A 67 -28.26 -22.08 15.02
CA THR A 67 -28.77 -22.28 13.66
C THR A 67 -30.17 -21.67 13.46
N GLN A 68 -30.96 -21.49 14.53
CA GLN A 68 -32.38 -21.12 14.40
C GLN A 68 -32.96 -20.26 15.56
N GLY A 69 -32.15 -19.80 16.52
CA GLY A 69 -32.62 -19.14 17.74
C GLY A 69 -32.59 -17.62 17.74
N LYS A 70 -33.45 -16.99 18.55
CA LYS A 70 -33.43 -15.55 18.84
C LYS A 70 -32.21 -15.21 19.71
N ARG A 71 -31.17 -14.66 19.08
CA ARG A 71 -29.89 -14.30 19.72
C ARG A 71 -30.05 -13.37 20.94
N GLU A 72 -31.05 -12.51 20.93
CA GLU A 72 -31.28 -11.49 21.96
C GLU A 72 -31.69 -12.07 23.31
N GLU A 73 -32.61 -13.05 23.33
CA GLU A 73 -33.07 -13.72 24.55
C GLU A 73 -31.96 -14.62 25.13
N LEU A 74 -31.19 -15.29 24.28
CA LEU A 74 -30.08 -16.17 24.67
C LEU A 74 -28.88 -15.42 25.26
N SER A 75 -28.65 -14.17 24.83
CA SER A 75 -27.52 -13.34 25.29
C SER A 75 -27.69 -12.84 26.74
N GLN A 76 -28.85 -13.06 27.36
CA GLN A 76 -29.07 -12.76 28.78
C GLN A 76 -28.37 -13.77 29.71
N ILE A 77 -27.92 -14.91 29.18
CA ILE A 77 -27.21 -15.95 29.93
C ILE A 77 -25.70 -15.71 29.75
N PRO A 78 -24.95 -15.42 30.83
CA PRO A 78 -23.52 -15.07 30.76
C PRO A 78 -22.63 -16.09 30.03
N ASP A 79 -22.85 -17.39 30.23
CA ASP A 79 -22.04 -18.41 29.56
C ASP A 79 -22.28 -18.44 28.04
N ILE A 80 -23.52 -18.19 27.62
CA ILE A 80 -23.88 -18.09 26.20
C ILE A 80 -23.32 -16.80 25.59
N GLU A 81 -23.40 -15.68 26.31
CA GLU A 81 -22.79 -14.41 25.90
C GLU A 81 -21.27 -14.57 25.70
N TYR A 82 -20.60 -15.21 26.66
CA TYR A 82 -19.17 -15.49 26.58
C TYR A 82 -18.84 -16.39 25.38
N TRP A 83 -19.63 -17.44 25.16
CA TRP A 83 -19.48 -18.33 24.00
C TRP A 83 -19.59 -17.58 22.67
N TYR A 84 -20.60 -16.71 22.52
CA TYR A 84 -20.76 -15.85 21.35
C TYR A 84 -19.56 -14.92 21.17
N LYS A 85 -19.08 -14.32 22.27
CA LYS A 85 -17.92 -13.42 22.25
C LYS A 85 -16.66 -14.15 21.80
N GLN A 86 -16.42 -15.38 22.27
CA GLN A 86 -15.27 -16.18 21.90
C GLN A 86 -15.31 -16.61 20.42
N HIS A 87 -16.48 -17.04 19.93
CA HIS A 87 -16.64 -17.44 18.52
C HIS A 87 -16.62 -16.26 17.54
N GLN A 88 -16.98 -15.05 17.99
CA GLN A 88 -16.92 -13.83 17.16
C GLN A 88 -15.51 -13.19 17.13
N GLN A 89 -14.64 -13.51 18.09
CA GLN A 89 -13.27 -12.97 18.17
C GLN A 89 -12.38 -13.37 17.00
N SER A 90 -12.52 -14.59 16.46
CA SER A 90 -11.69 -15.06 15.34
C SER A 90 -11.95 -14.23 14.07
N LYS A 91 -13.22 -14.02 13.72
CA LYS A 91 -13.64 -13.16 12.59
C LYS A 91 -13.24 -11.70 12.81
N GLN A 92 -13.39 -11.18 14.04
CA GLN A 92 -12.95 -9.81 14.36
C GLN A 92 -11.43 -9.63 14.27
N LYS A 93 -10.64 -10.62 14.71
CA LYS A 93 -9.17 -10.57 14.63
C LYS A 93 -8.69 -10.55 13.19
N GLN A 94 -9.26 -11.41 12.34
CA GLN A 94 -8.96 -11.43 10.91
C GLN A 94 -9.32 -10.09 10.24
N TYR A 95 -10.48 -9.51 10.57
CA TYR A 95 -10.86 -8.19 10.06
C TYR A 95 -9.90 -7.07 10.50
N LYS A 96 -9.50 -7.05 11.78
CA LYS A 96 -8.53 -6.06 12.27
C LYS A 96 -7.20 -6.17 11.52
N GLN A 97 -6.71 -7.39 11.28
CA GLN A 97 -5.48 -7.61 10.51
C GLN A 97 -5.62 -7.14 9.06
N LEU A 98 -6.74 -7.46 8.40
CA LEU A 98 -7.02 -6.95 7.05
C LEU A 98 -7.11 -5.42 7.02
N ALA A 99 -7.77 -4.79 7.99
CA ALA A 99 -7.89 -3.33 8.06
C ALA A 99 -6.52 -2.65 8.23
N ILE A 100 -5.63 -3.21 9.08
CA ILE A 100 -4.26 -2.71 9.25
C ILE A 100 -3.49 -2.83 7.93
N LEU A 101 -3.58 -3.97 7.24
CA LEU A 101 -2.93 -4.18 5.95
C LEU A 101 -3.42 -3.17 4.90
N ALA A 102 -4.73 -2.90 4.84
CA ALA A 102 -5.30 -1.91 3.93
C ALA A 102 -4.75 -0.50 4.18
N ILE A 103 -4.68 -0.07 5.44
CA ILE A 103 -4.15 1.25 5.83
C ILE A 103 -2.68 1.37 5.42
N LEU A 104 -1.87 0.34 5.67
CA LEU A 104 -0.47 0.31 5.26
C LEU A 104 -0.31 0.43 3.74
N LEU A 105 -1.13 -0.30 2.97
CA LEU A 105 -1.10 -0.24 1.50
C LEU A 105 -1.51 1.14 0.96
N VAL A 106 -2.53 1.76 1.54
CA VAL A 106 -2.96 3.12 1.17
C VAL A 106 -1.85 4.13 1.46
N SER A 107 -1.26 4.07 2.66
CA SER A 107 -0.17 4.96 3.06
C SER A 107 1.04 4.82 2.14
N LEU A 108 1.46 3.58 1.87
CA LEU A 108 2.55 3.29 0.93
C LEU A 108 2.23 3.80 -0.47
N GLY A 109 1.01 3.58 -0.95
CA GLY A 109 0.56 4.01 -2.26
C GLY A 109 0.63 5.52 -2.46
N VAL A 110 0.13 6.28 -1.48
CA VAL A 110 0.19 7.75 -1.48
C VAL A 110 1.65 8.24 -1.46
N GLY A 111 2.51 7.63 -0.64
CA GLY A 111 3.92 7.98 -0.56
C GLY A 111 4.67 7.77 -1.88
N LEU A 112 4.48 6.60 -2.51
CA LEU A 112 5.08 6.29 -3.80
C LEU A 112 4.60 7.23 -4.90
N PHE A 113 3.29 7.49 -4.96
CA PHE A 113 2.72 8.41 -5.94
C PHE A 113 3.29 9.82 -5.80
N TRP A 114 3.32 10.36 -4.59
CA TRP A 114 3.88 11.68 -4.33
C TRP A 114 5.38 11.74 -4.66
N SER A 115 6.13 10.68 -4.35
CA SER A 115 7.57 10.61 -4.64
C SER A 115 7.87 10.63 -6.14
N GLY A 116 7.09 9.90 -6.94
CA GLY A 116 7.21 9.91 -8.40
C GLY A 116 6.74 11.23 -9.01
N TYR A 117 5.66 11.82 -8.49
CA TYR A 117 5.16 13.12 -8.96
C TYR A 117 6.15 14.27 -8.68
N LYS A 118 6.77 14.27 -7.50
CA LYS A 118 7.78 15.26 -7.11
C LYS A 118 9.18 14.95 -7.62
N GLN A 119 9.38 13.80 -8.28
CA GLN A 119 10.66 13.40 -8.86
C GLN A 119 11.79 13.38 -7.81
N ILE A 120 11.45 13.00 -6.57
CA ILE A 120 12.36 13.11 -5.41
C ILE A 120 13.61 12.25 -5.59
N PHE A 121 13.43 11.04 -6.13
CA PHE A 121 14.53 10.09 -6.34
C PHE A 121 15.18 10.22 -7.72
N PHE A 122 14.40 10.59 -8.73
CA PHE A 122 14.86 10.65 -10.11
C PHE A 122 14.52 12.00 -10.72
N SER A 123 15.39 12.99 -10.50
CA SER A 123 15.24 14.31 -11.11
C SER A 123 15.22 14.21 -12.64
N GLU A 124 14.18 14.78 -13.26
CA GLU A 124 14.09 14.90 -14.72
C GLU A 124 14.86 16.10 -15.26
N LYS A 125 15.29 16.99 -14.35
CA LYS A 125 16.13 18.13 -14.69
C LYS A 125 17.56 17.65 -14.90
N LEU A 126 18.02 17.76 -16.14
CA LEU A 126 19.40 17.55 -16.53
C LEU A 126 20.00 18.88 -16.98
N PHE A 127 21.28 19.08 -16.71
CA PHE A 127 22.03 20.23 -17.19
C PHE A 127 22.79 19.82 -18.44
N GLU A 128 22.49 20.48 -19.56
CA GLU A 128 23.11 20.22 -20.85
C GLU A 128 24.42 21.00 -20.97
N TYR A 129 25.49 20.28 -21.31
CA TYR A 129 26.82 20.82 -21.52
C TYR A 129 27.31 20.43 -22.91
N GLU A 130 27.76 21.41 -23.69
CA GLU A 130 28.23 21.18 -25.05
C GLU A 130 29.68 21.64 -25.20
N SER A 131 30.48 20.82 -25.88
CA SER A 131 31.84 21.12 -26.31
C SER A 131 31.93 21.01 -27.82
N GLN A 132 32.56 22.00 -28.47
CA GLN A 132 32.68 22.07 -29.93
C GLN A 132 33.86 21.24 -30.48
N GLY A 133 34.80 20.82 -29.64
CA GLY A 133 35.97 20.03 -30.06
C GLY A 133 37.10 20.02 -29.03
N VAL A 134 38.19 19.34 -29.37
CA VAL A 134 39.38 19.20 -28.53
C VAL A 134 40.31 20.40 -28.71
N LEU A 135 40.76 20.97 -27.59
CA LEU A 135 41.76 22.04 -27.52
C LEU A 135 43.16 21.45 -27.29
N GLN A 136 44.11 21.87 -28.12
CA GLN A 136 45.51 21.50 -28.00
C GLN A 136 46.24 22.36 -26.95
N ALA A 137 47.47 21.98 -26.61
CA ALA A 137 48.27 22.71 -25.64
C ALA A 137 48.53 24.14 -26.12
N GLY A 138 48.27 25.13 -25.25
CA GLY A 138 48.45 26.55 -25.54
C GLY A 138 47.27 27.23 -26.26
N GLU A 139 46.27 26.48 -26.72
CA GLU A 139 45.10 27.08 -27.37
C GLU A 139 44.15 27.78 -26.38
N PRO A 140 43.54 28.92 -26.76
CA PRO A 140 42.53 29.60 -25.95
C PRO A 140 41.29 28.74 -25.69
N VAL A 141 40.71 28.85 -24.50
CA VAL A 141 39.50 28.11 -24.10
C VAL A 141 38.31 28.40 -25.03
N GLU A 142 38.18 29.65 -25.51
CA GLU A 142 37.11 30.09 -26.41
C GLU A 142 37.43 29.86 -27.89
N LEU A 143 38.49 29.11 -28.25
CA LEU A 143 38.97 29.00 -29.62
C LEU A 143 37.83 28.70 -30.60
N TYR A 144 37.04 27.65 -30.39
CA TYR A 144 35.97 27.26 -31.31
C TYR A 144 34.84 28.30 -31.47
N ARG A 145 34.57 29.13 -30.44
CA ARG A 145 33.49 30.12 -30.50
C ARG A 145 33.96 31.47 -31.04
N LYS A 146 35.22 31.82 -30.77
CA LYS A 146 35.84 33.10 -31.14
C LYS A 146 37.02 32.89 -32.09
N TRP A 147 36.98 31.84 -32.91
CA TRP A 147 38.10 31.48 -33.78
C TRP A 147 38.43 32.62 -34.76
N HIS A 148 37.41 33.31 -35.28
CA HIS A 148 37.61 34.50 -36.11
C HIS A 148 38.42 35.58 -35.40
N ALA A 149 38.22 35.79 -34.10
CA ALA A 149 38.93 36.81 -33.34
C ALA A 149 40.39 36.41 -33.04
N TYR A 150 40.69 35.11 -32.96
CA TYR A 150 42.01 34.60 -32.59
C TYR A 150 42.90 34.26 -33.79
N LEU A 151 42.31 33.75 -34.88
CA LEU A 151 43.05 33.20 -36.02
C LEU A 151 43.05 34.12 -37.24
N VAL A 152 42.16 35.11 -37.31
CA VAL A 152 42.10 36.04 -38.45
C VAL A 152 42.80 37.36 -38.10
N PRO A 153 43.84 37.74 -38.87
CA PRO A 153 44.49 39.05 -38.73
C PRO A 153 43.52 40.20 -39.03
N HIS A 154 43.53 41.26 -38.21
CA HIS A 154 42.71 42.47 -38.41
C HIS A 154 43.28 43.43 -39.49
N SER A 155 44.05 42.91 -40.46
CA SER A 155 44.63 43.69 -41.55
C SER A 155 43.55 44.08 -42.58
N LYS A 156 43.66 45.28 -43.16
CA LYS A 156 42.74 45.81 -44.19
C LYS A 156 42.67 44.97 -45.48
N ASN A 157 43.64 44.08 -45.70
CA ASN A 157 43.69 43.13 -46.83
C ASN A 157 43.76 41.70 -46.31
N SER A 158 42.82 41.29 -45.47
CA SER A 158 42.69 39.87 -45.13
C SER A 158 42.14 39.14 -46.35
N ASP A 159 43.03 38.40 -47.02
CA ASP A 159 42.72 37.67 -48.24
C ASP A 159 41.54 36.72 -48.00
N ARG A 160 40.50 36.83 -48.84
CA ARG A 160 39.31 35.96 -48.77
C ARG A 160 39.66 34.48 -48.76
N GLU A 161 40.70 34.11 -49.52
CA GLU A 161 41.22 32.75 -49.58
C GLU A 161 41.77 32.27 -48.22
N PHE A 162 42.42 33.16 -47.46
CA PHE A 162 42.90 32.83 -46.11
C PHE A 162 41.75 32.55 -45.15
N PHE A 163 40.67 33.36 -45.20
CA PHE A 163 39.47 33.10 -44.41
C PHE A 163 38.86 31.73 -44.72
N GLU A 164 38.66 31.42 -46.00
CA GLU A 164 38.09 30.15 -46.44
C GLU A 164 38.95 28.96 -45.99
N GLN A 165 40.27 29.09 -46.01
CA GLN A 165 41.19 28.07 -45.50
C GLN A 165 41.06 27.85 -43.98
N VAL A 166 41.02 28.93 -43.19
CA VAL A 166 40.86 28.82 -41.72
C VAL A 166 39.48 28.27 -41.36
N GLU A 167 38.43 28.67 -42.07
CA GLU A 167 37.08 28.15 -41.88
C GLU A 167 37.02 26.65 -42.16
N LEU A 168 37.59 26.19 -43.28
CA LEU A 168 37.69 24.77 -43.61
C LEU A 168 38.51 23.99 -42.57
N ALA A 169 39.60 24.56 -42.07
CA ALA A 169 40.42 23.95 -41.03
C ALA A 169 39.66 23.82 -39.70
N MET A 170 38.93 24.86 -39.28
CA MET A 170 38.11 24.84 -38.07
C MET A 170 36.90 23.91 -38.21
N ALA A 171 36.26 23.88 -39.38
CA ALA A 171 35.17 22.96 -39.68
C ALA A 171 35.61 21.50 -39.61
N LYS A 172 36.81 21.18 -40.11
CA LYS A 172 37.40 19.83 -40.01
C LYS A 172 37.73 19.42 -38.57
N ARG A 173 38.02 20.38 -37.69
CA ARG A 173 38.31 20.15 -36.26
C ARG A 173 37.06 20.06 -35.40
N LEU A 174 35.89 20.39 -35.94
CA LEU A 174 34.64 20.41 -35.19
C LEU A 174 34.24 18.99 -34.81
N ASP A 175 34.23 18.72 -33.52
CA ASP A 175 33.83 17.43 -32.95
C ASP A 175 32.87 17.72 -31.79
N LYS A 176 31.60 17.93 -32.13
CA LYS A 176 30.58 18.31 -31.15
C LYS A 176 30.26 17.14 -30.24
N LYS A 177 30.34 17.37 -28.93
CA LYS A 177 29.90 16.41 -27.91
C LYS A 177 29.03 17.12 -26.88
N THR A 178 27.92 16.46 -26.56
CA THR A 178 26.97 16.90 -25.55
C THR A 178 26.97 15.92 -24.40
N GLU A 179 27.01 16.45 -23.18
CA GLU A 179 26.93 15.68 -21.95
C GLU A 179 25.80 16.22 -21.07
N PHE A 180 25.15 15.31 -20.35
CA PHE A 180 24.03 15.62 -19.47
C PHE A 180 24.38 15.21 -18.05
N PHE A 181 24.19 16.12 -17.10
CA PHE A 181 24.43 15.86 -15.68
C PHE A 181 23.18 16.15 -14.85
N SER A 182 23.00 15.39 -13.77
CA SER A 182 21.97 15.66 -12.75
C SER A 182 22.26 16.93 -11.95
N ASP A 183 23.54 17.28 -11.81
CA ASP A 183 24.00 18.38 -10.98
C ASP A 183 24.61 19.50 -11.82
N TYR A 184 24.47 20.73 -11.34
CA TYR A 184 25.05 21.89 -11.99
C TYR A 184 26.56 21.96 -11.73
N ARG A 185 27.37 21.78 -12.78
CA ARG A 185 28.84 21.83 -12.75
C ARG A 185 29.42 23.23 -13.00
N GLY A 186 28.62 24.27 -12.77
CA GLY A 186 29.01 25.65 -13.11
C GLY A 186 28.70 26.01 -14.56
N SER A 187 29.06 27.23 -14.95
CA SER A 187 28.80 27.75 -16.31
C SER A 187 29.64 27.07 -17.39
N ALA A 188 30.76 26.48 -17.01
CA ALA A 188 31.60 25.66 -17.86
C ALA A 188 32.55 24.77 -17.02
N TYR A 189 33.00 23.66 -17.60
CA TYR A 189 34.07 22.82 -17.04
C TYR A 189 35.00 22.33 -18.14
N THR A 190 36.17 21.82 -17.76
CA THR A 190 37.17 21.29 -18.70
C THR A 190 37.56 19.89 -18.29
N GLU A 191 37.61 18.98 -19.26
CA GLU A 191 38.03 17.59 -19.09
C GLU A 191 39.29 17.32 -19.93
N THR A 192 40.24 16.56 -19.37
CA THR A 192 41.43 16.09 -20.09
C THR A 192 41.10 14.84 -20.90
N VAL A 193 41.48 14.84 -22.16
CA VAL A 193 41.24 13.75 -23.13
C VAL A 193 42.59 13.34 -23.74
N THR A 194 42.66 12.16 -24.35
CA THR A 194 43.91 11.60 -24.91
C THR A 194 44.68 12.57 -25.80
N ASP A 195 43.98 13.38 -26.61
CA ASP A 195 44.59 14.33 -27.56
C ASP A 195 44.52 15.81 -27.12
N GLY A 196 44.24 16.09 -25.84
CA GLY A 196 44.21 17.47 -25.33
C GLY A 196 43.18 17.69 -24.23
N ARG A 197 42.41 18.78 -24.34
CA ARG A 197 41.37 19.13 -23.35
C ARG A 197 40.08 19.50 -24.04
N ARG A 198 38.95 19.02 -23.54
CA ARG A 198 37.61 19.42 -24.00
C ARG A 198 37.03 20.41 -23.00
N HIS A 199 36.65 21.58 -23.51
CA HIS A 199 35.95 22.60 -22.72
C HIS A 199 34.46 22.51 -23.01
N TYR A 200 33.67 22.31 -21.97
CA TYR A 200 32.23 22.17 -22.01
C TYR A 200 31.57 23.40 -21.41
N ARG A 201 30.58 23.96 -22.11
CA ARG A 201 29.80 25.10 -21.64
C ARG A 201 28.36 24.68 -21.38
N PHE A 202 27.81 25.22 -20.30
CA PHE A 202 26.41 25.08 -19.96
C PHE A 202 25.52 25.71 -21.05
N GLN A 203 24.61 24.92 -21.61
CA GLN A 203 23.65 25.37 -22.63
C GLN A 203 22.28 25.69 -22.02
N GLY A 204 21.89 24.96 -20.97
CA GLY A 204 20.60 25.16 -20.31
C GLY A 204 20.13 23.92 -19.56
N PRO A 205 19.06 24.05 -18.75
CA PRO A 205 18.36 22.90 -18.22
C PRO A 205 17.54 22.22 -19.32
N LYS A 206 17.63 20.91 -19.41
CA LYS A 206 16.81 20.06 -20.26
C LYS A 206 15.98 19.14 -19.39
N PHE A 207 14.70 19.04 -19.69
CA PHE A 207 13.79 18.12 -19.02
C PHE A 207 13.69 16.86 -19.86
N SER A 208 14.08 15.73 -19.27
CA SER A 208 13.89 14.42 -19.89
C SER A 208 13.03 13.60 -18.96
N GLU A 209 11.85 13.21 -19.44
CA GLU A 209 10.96 12.33 -18.70
C GLU A 209 11.70 11.04 -18.33
N ARG A 210 11.53 10.63 -17.08
CA ARG A 210 12.12 9.41 -16.54
C ARG A 210 11.03 8.40 -16.27
N VAL A 211 11.09 7.27 -16.95
CA VAL A 211 10.11 6.19 -16.83
C VAL A 211 10.01 5.67 -15.39
N GLU A 212 11.07 5.79 -14.61
CA GLU A 212 11.13 5.41 -13.19
C GLU A 212 10.10 6.19 -12.35
N ASN A 213 9.93 7.50 -12.62
CA ASN A 213 8.94 8.32 -11.93
C ASN A 213 7.51 7.89 -12.29
N ALA A 214 7.27 7.54 -13.56
CA ALA A 214 5.98 7.02 -14.02
C ALA A 214 5.67 5.66 -13.36
N TRP A 215 6.66 4.78 -13.23
CA TRP A 215 6.51 3.51 -12.52
C TRP A 215 6.22 3.70 -11.03
N LEU A 216 6.89 4.64 -10.35
CA LEU A 216 6.58 4.98 -8.95
C LEU A 216 5.12 5.44 -8.78
N GLN A 217 4.64 6.29 -9.69
CA GLN A 217 3.25 6.72 -9.68
C GLN A 217 2.28 5.56 -9.95
N PHE A 218 2.58 4.70 -10.92
CA PHE A 218 1.76 3.54 -11.26
C PHE A 218 1.65 2.55 -10.10
N VAL A 219 2.79 2.17 -9.50
CA VAL A 219 2.83 1.27 -8.34
C VAL A 219 2.12 1.91 -7.15
N GLY A 220 2.31 3.22 -6.94
CA GLY A 220 1.60 3.97 -5.90
C GLY A 220 0.09 3.90 -6.05
N LEU A 221 -0.43 4.13 -7.26
CA LEU A 221 -1.85 4.04 -7.58
C LEU A 221 -2.40 2.61 -7.40
N LEU A 222 -1.62 1.61 -7.80
CA LEU A 222 -1.98 0.20 -7.63
C LEU A 222 -2.11 -0.16 -6.14
N CYS A 223 -1.12 0.20 -5.31
CA CYS A 223 -1.18 -0.01 -3.86
C CYS A 223 -2.38 0.70 -3.22
N PHE A 224 -2.66 1.95 -3.63
CA PHE A 224 -3.81 2.70 -3.15
C PHE A 224 -5.13 2.00 -3.48
N SER A 225 -5.33 1.62 -4.75
CA SER A 225 -6.54 0.94 -5.21
C SER A 225 -6.74 -0.42 -4.53
N ALA A 226 -5.65 -1.19 -4.35
CA ALA A 226 -5.65 -2.46 -3.65
C ALA A 226 -6.04 -2.29 -2.17
N GLY A 227 -5.48 -1.28 -1.49
CA GLY A 227 -5.85 -0.94 -0.12
C GLY A 227 -7.34 -0.61 0.03
N VAL A 228 -7.88 0.25 -0.86
CA VAL A 228 -9.32 0.58 -0.88
C VAL A 228 -10.18 -0.66 -1.12
N MET A 229 -9.84 -1.48 -2.12
CA MET A 229 -10.53 -2.75 -2.40
C MET A 229 -10.54 -3.68 -1.19
N LEU A 230 -9.41 -3.80 -0.48
CA LEU A 230 -9.30 -4.64 0.71
C LEU A 230 -10.25 -4.18 1.82
N THR A 231 -10.46 -2.87 2.00
CA THR A 231 -11.46 -2.35 2.95
C THR A 231 -12.91 -2.69 2.56
N LEU A 232 -13.23 -2.65 1.27
CA LEU A 232 -14.57 -2.96 0.76
C LEU A 232 -14.88 -4.45 0.89
N VAL A 233 -13.92 -5.31 0.55
CA VAL A 233 -14.03 -6.77 0.69
C VAL A 233 -14.09 -7.16 2.16
N GLY A 234 -13.23 -6.57 3.01
CA GLY A 234 -13.25 -6.81 4.45
C GLY A 234 -14.61 -6.51 5.09
N LYS A 235 -15.30 -5.44 4.65
CA LYS A 235 -16.67 -5.13 5.11
C LYS A 235 -17.71 -6.16 4.66
N ARG A 236 -17.57 -6.75 3.47
CA ARG A 236 -18.51 -7.78 2.97
C ARG A 236 -18.34 -9.12 3.69
N LEU A 237 -17.11 -9.50 4.03
CA LEU A 237 -16.82 -10.78 4.72
C LEU A 237 -17.30 -10.83 6.18
N VAL A 238 -17.53 -9.66 6.80
CA VAL A 238 -17.90 -9.53 8.22
C VAL A 238 -19.39 -9.24 8.42
N LYS A 239 -20.15 -8.91 7.36
CA LYS A 239 -21.59 -8.79 7.48
C LYS A 239 -22.18 -10.17 7.84
N PRO A 240 -22.99 -10.27 8.91
CA PRO A 240 -23.67 -11.50 9.29
C PRO A 240 -24.69 -11.92 8.24
#